data_AF-A0A8S3HFJ4-F1
#
_entry.id   AF-A0A8S3HFJ4-F1
#
_cell.length_a   1.000
_cell.length_b   1.000
_cell.length_c   1.000
_cell.angle_alpha   90.00
_cell.angle_beta   90.00
_cell.angle_gamma   90.00
#
_symmetry.space_group_name_H-M   'P 1'
#
loop_
_entity.id
_entity.type
_entity.pdbx_description
1 polymer ?
#
loop_
_entity_poly.entity_id
_entity_poly.type
_entity_poly.pdbx_seq_one_letter_code
_entity_poly.pdbx_strand_id
1 'polypeptide(L)'
;CLQSAVVRTKEAVFPCKWNNRTCKLFLNYEHGFTLYSDPTDSVTSVGNAASTGNVRLLWQQPFEKLRSSADDSEHLLTLDFHGEEGVVELDFGTSPKPFVFHLHAFLSAKAARIGLVG
;
A
#
# COMPACT_ATOMS: atom_id res chain seq x y z
N CYS A 1 5.80 24.26 4.37
CA CYS A 1 4.53 23.64 3.95
C CYS A 1 4.81 22.18 3.60
N LEU A 2 4.52 21.23 4.50
CA LEU A 2 4.81 19.80 4.29
C LEU A 2 4.13 19.23 3.02
N GLN A 3 3.03 19.85 2.58
CA GLN A 3 2.35 19.50 1.32
C GLN A 3 3.28 19.56 0.10
N SER A 4 4.23 20.50 0.06
CA SER A 4 5.14 20.67 -1.08
C SER A 4 6.27 19.64 -1.15
N ALA A 5 6.58 18.98 -0.03
CA ALA A 5 7.66 17.98 0.05
C ALA A 5 7.16 16.59 -0.36
N VAL A 6 5.96 16.20 0.09
CA VAL A 6 5.35 14.91 -0.25
C VAL A 6 5.00 14.82 -1.74
N VAL A 7 4.57 15.92 -2.38
CA VAL A 7 4.34 15.96 -3.84
C VAL A 7 5.62 15.69 -4.64
N ARG A 8 6.81 15.94 -4.05
CA ARG A 8 8.09 15.75 -4.72
C ARG A 8 8.50 14.26 -4.80
N THR A 9 8.00 13.43 -3.89
CA THR A 9 8.17 11.97 -3.91
C THR A 9 6.83 11.33 -4.24
N LYS A 10 6.63 10.94 -5.51
CA LYS A 10 5.35 10.36 -5.98
C LYS A 10 5.05 8.97 -5.42
N GLU A 11 5.96 8.37 -4.66
CA GLU A 11 5.83 6.99 -4.22
C GLU A 11 6.53 6.77 -2.88
N ALA A 12 5.89 6.00 -2.01
CA ALA A 12 6.47 5.49 -0.77
C ALA A 12 6.32 3.98 -0.73
N VAL A 13 7.34 3.29 -0.21
CA VAL A 13 7.41 1.83 -0.16
C VAL A 13 7.53 1.38 1.28
N PHE A 14 6.71 0.41 1.67
CA PHE A 14 6.65 -0.11 3.03
C PHE A 14 6.76 -1.64 3.01
N PRO A 15 7.79 -2.22 3.63
CA PRO A 15 7.83 -3.66 3.89
C PRO A 15 6.67 -4.05 4.80
N CYS A 16 5.99 -5.15 4.49
CA CYS A 16 4.91 -5.68 5.31
C CYS A 16 4.76 -7.19 5.08
N LYS A 17 3.87 -7.81 5.84
CA LYS A 17 3.39 -9.16 5.62
C LYS A 17 1.92 -9.15 5.27
N TRP A 18 1.55 -9.99 4.31
CA TRP A 18 0.17 -10.24 3.94
C TRP A 18 -0.05 -11.74 3.84
N ASN A 19 -1.08 -12.27 4.50
CA ASN A 19 -1.32 -13.71 4.59
C ASN A 19 -0.07 -14.52 5.01
N ASN A 20 0.67 -13.98 6.00
CA ASN A 20 1.91 -14.54 6.51
C ASN A 20 3.05 -14.67 5.48
N ARG A 21 3.04 -13.86 4.41
CA ARG A 21 4.08 -13.79 3.37
C ARG A 21 4.71 -12.40 3.33
N THR A 22 6.02 -12.33 3.16
CA THR A 22 6.76 -11.08 3.06
C THR A 22 6.43 -10.38 1.74
N CYS A 23 6.10 -9.10 1.82
CA CYS A 23 5.59 -8.29 0.74
C CYS A 23 6.11 -6.86 0.86
N LYS A 24 5.90 -6.07 -0.20
CA LYS A 24 6.14 -4.63 -0.21
C LYS A 24 4.88 -3.92 -0.68
N LEU A 25 4.35 -3.05 0.16
CA LEU A 25 3.25 -2.15 -0.17
C LEU A 25 3.81 -0.85 -0.74
N PHE A 26 3.40 -0.55 -1.97
CA PHE A 26 3.70 0.70 -2.66
C PHE A 26 2.49 1.60 -2.55
N LEU A 27 2.72 2.83 -2.11
CA LEU A 27 1.75 3.90 -2.10
C LEU A 27 2.21 4.95 -3.10
N ASN A 28 1.53 5.02 -4.23
CA ASN A 28 1.83 5.92 -5.34
C ASN A 28 0.78 7.02 -5.41
N TYR A 29 1.20 8.28 -5.56
CA TYR A 29 0.30 9.43 -5.60
C TYR A 29 -0.70 9.35 -6.76
N GLU A 30 -0.33 8.78 -7.91
CA GLU A 30 -1.22 8.70 -9.07
C GLU A 30 -2.02 7.39 -9.06
N HIS A 31 -1.36 6.26 -8.78
CA HIS A 31 -1.95 4.92 -8.95
C HIS A 31 -2.56 4.30 -7.68
N GLY A 32 -2.35 4.89 -6.49
CA GLY A 32 -2.88 4.35 -5.24
C GLY A 32 -1.98 3.29 -4.62
N PHE A 33 -2.57 2.15 -4.25
CA PHE A 33 -1.96 1.08 -3.48
C PHE A 33 -1.57 -0.07 -4.40
N THR A 34 -0.36 -0.58 -4.30
CA THR A 34 0.07 -1.79 -5.01
C THR A 34 0.86 -2.69 -4.08
N LEU A 35 0.48 -3.97 -3.99
CA LEU A 35 1.20 -4.95 -3.19
C LEU A 35 1.97 -5.92 -4.08
N TYR A 36 3.27 -6.03 -3.82
CA TYR A 36 4.13 -7.00 -4.49
C TYR A 36 4.66 -8.04 -3.49
N SER A 37 4.85 -9.27 -3.96
CA SER A 37 5.57 -10.30 -3.21
C SER A 37 7.06 -9.95 -3.08
N ASP A 38 7.68 -10.34 -1.97
CA ASP A 38 9.13 -10.29 -1.88
C ASP A 38 9.76 -11.50 -2.60
N PRO A 39 10.73 -11.30 -3.53
CA PRO A 39 11.37 -12.40 -4.26
C PRO A 39 12.13 -13.40 -3.38
N THR A 40 12.42 -13.06 -2.12
CA THR A 40 13.09 -13.98 -1.19
C THR A 40 12.19 -15.06 -0.60
N ASP A 41 10.86 -14.96 -0.76
CA ASP A 41 9.88 -15.89 -0.19
C ASP A 41 9.62 -17.13 -1.09
N SER A 42 10.68 -17.65 -1.72
CA SER A 42 10.64 -18.72 -2.72
C SER A 42 10.45 -20.14 -2.14
N VAL A 43 9.94 -20.30 -0.91
CA VAL A 43 9.83 -21.62 -0.26
C VAL A 43 8.52 -22.36 -0.57
N THR A 44 7.53 -21.76 -1.24
CA THR A 44 6.28 -22.50 -1.55
C THR A 44 5.61 -22.07 -2.85
N SER A 45 6.18 -22.47 -3.99
CA SER A 45 5.43 -22.66 -5.22
C SER A 45 5.44 -24.14 -5.60
N VAL A 46 4.48 -24.91 -5.07
CA VAL A 46 4.05 -26.17 -5.68
C VAL A 46 3.28 -25.79 -6.94
N GLY A 47 3.96 -25.80 -8.08
CA GLY A 47 3.38 -25.46 -9.36
C GLY A 47 4.47 -25.27 -10.40
N ASN A 48 4.55 -26.22 -11.35
CA ASN A 48 5.51 -26.26 -12.45
C ASN A 48 5.63 -24.91 -13.18
N ALA A 49 6.62 -24.11 -12.82
CA ALA A 49 7.28 -23.16 -13.70
C ALA A 49 8.60 -22.76 -13.05
N ALA A 50 9.71 -23.20 -13.64
CA ALA A 50 11.02 -22.61 -13.40
C ALA A 50 10.91 -21.08 -13.49
N SER A 51 11.04 -20.38 -12.37
CA SER A 51 11.13 -18.92 -12.41
C SER A 51 12.09 -18.44 -11.33
N THR A 52 13.26 -18.01 -11.81
CA THR A 52 14.12 -16.95 -11.26
C THR A 52 13.34 -16.02 -10.31
N GLY A 53 13.90 -15.68 -9.14
CA GLY A 53 13.24 -14.90 -8.08
C GLY A 53 12.58 -13.59 -8.53
N ASN A 54 11.37 -13.70 -9.07
CA ASN A 54 10.63 -12.61 -9.70
C ASN A 54 9.62 -12.04 -8.70
N VAL A 55 9.65 -10.72 -8.53
CA VAL A 55 8.65 -9.93 -7.81
C VAL A 55 7.29 -10.13 -8.51
N ARG A 56 6.28 -10.63 -7.80
CA ARG A 56 4.92 -10.86 -8.34
C ARG A 56 3.96 -9.79 -7.83
N LEU A 57 3.15 -9.21 -8.72
CA LEU A 57 2.00 -8.38 -8.35
C LEU A 57 0.93 -9.24 -7.65
N LEU A 58 0.53 -8.84 -6.45
CA LEU A 58 -0.48 -9.54 -5.66
C LEU A 58 -1.86 -8.89 -5.82
N TRP A 59 -1.93 -7.57 -5.66
CA TRP A 59 -3.13 -6.77 -5.93
C TRP A 59 -2.78 -5.29 -6.10
N GLN A 60 -3.69 -4.52 -6.68
CA GLN A 60 -3.59 -3.08 -6.84
C GLN A 60 -4.97 -2.43 -6.65
N GLN A 61 -5.04 -1.32 -5.92
CA GLN A 61 -6.26 -0.54 -5.73
C GLN A 61 -5.98 0.96 -5.87
N PRO A 62 -6.83 1.71 -6.59
CA PRO A 62 -6.76 3.16 -6.63
C PRO A 62 -7.34 3.78 -5.34
N PHE A 63 -7.09 5.08 -5.10
CA PHE A 63 -7.57 5.76 -3.90
C PHE A 63 -9.09 5.84 -3.81
N GLU A 64 -9.77 5.93 -4.95
CA GLU A 64 -11.23 6.09 -5.05
C GLU A 64 -11.97 4.86 -4.54
N LYS A 65 -11.29 3.70 -4.46
CA LYS A 65 -11.85 2.48 -3.88
C LYS A 65 -11.61 2.37 -2.38
N LEU A 66 -10.74 3.17 -1.76
CA LEU A 66 -10.51 3.10 -0.32
C LEU A 66 -11.73 3.65 0.42
N ARG A 67 -12.45 2.78 1.12
CA ARG A 67 -13.58 3.14 1.99
C ARG A 67 -13.10 3.61 3.35
N SER A 68 -12.20 2.86 3.97
CA SER A 68 -11.61 3.23 5.26
C SER A 68 -10.21 2.64 5.44
N SER A 69 -9.43 3.26 6.32
CA SER A 69 -8.14 2.74 6.77
C SER A 69 -8.07 2.85 8.29
N ALA A 70 -7.49 1.86 8.95
CA ALA A 70 -7.26 1.86 10.39
C ALA A 70 -5.86 1.34 10.73
N ASP A 71 -5.27 1.86 11.78
CA ASP A 71 -4.08 1.30 12.41
C ASP A 71 -4.33 0.96 13.88
N ASP A 72 -3.66 -0.09 14.36
CA ASP A 72 -3.63 -0.46 15.79
C ASP A 72 -2.58 0.32 16.58
N SER A 73 -1.85 1.23 15.93
CA SER A 73 -0.70 1.98 16.42
C SER A 73 0.56 1.16 16.77
N GLU A 74 0.53 -0.17 16.62
CA GLU A 74 1.61 -1.10 16.98
C GLU A 74 2.26 -1.77 15.76
N HIS A 75 1.49 -2.44 14.91
CA HIS A 75 2.02 -3.18 13.75
C HIS A 75 1.00 -3.49 12.65
N LEU A 76 -0.30 -3.45 12.94
CA LEU A 76 -1.35 -3.78 11.99
C LEU A 76 -1.92 -2.55 11.29
N LEU A 77 -2.02 -2.66 9.97
CA LEU A 77 -2.76 -1.75 9.10
C LEU A 77 -3.93 -2.51 8.46
N THR A 78 -5.13 -1.98 8.63
CA THR A 78 -6.33 -2.45 7.95
C THR A 78 -6.71 -1.47 6.84
N LEU A 79 -6.87 -1.97 5.62
CA LEU A 79 -7.35 -1.21 4.45
C LEU A 79 -8.64 -1.85 3.97
N ASP A 80 -9.69 -1.05 3.87
CA ASP A 80 -11.01 -1.51 3.50
C ASP A 80 -11.41 -0.87 2.17
N PHE A 81 -11.51 -1.70 1.14
CA PHE A 81 -11.76 -1.29 -0.23
C PHE A 81 -13.17 -1.67 -0.69
N HIS A 82 -13.74 -0.86 -1.57
CA HIS A 82 -14.87 -1.25 -2.38
C HIS A 82 -14.45 -2.30 -3.43
N GLY A 83 -15.20 -3.40 -3.53
CA GLY A 83 -14.98 -4.44 -4.55
C GLY A 83 -14.62 -5.80 -3.95
N GLU A 84 -13.94 -6.63 -4.75
CA GLU A 84 -13.65 -8.02 -4.40
C GLU A 84 -12.57 -8.15 -3.32
N GLU A 85 -11.59 -7.26 -3.27
CA GLU A 85 -10.55 -7.27 -2.23
C GLU A 85 -11.11 -7.08 -0.81
N GLY A 86 -12.19 -6.32 -0.65
CA GLY A 86 -12.81 -6.05 0.64
C GLY A 86 -11.81 -5.51 1.69
N VAL A 87 -11.75 -6.16 2.84
CA VAL A 87 -10.86 -5.80 3.95
C VAL A 87 -9.53 -6.54 3.84
N VAL A 88 -8.45 -5.79 3.75
CA VAL A 88 -7.07 -6.26 3.68
C VAL A 88 -6.34 -5.87 4.97
N GLU A 89 -5.74 -6.84 5.64
CA GLU A 89 -4.91 -6.62 6.82
C GLU A 89 -3.43 -6.87 6.51
N LEU A 90 -2.58 -5.93 6.90
CA LEU A 90 -1.14 -5.95 6.65
C LEU A 90 -0.39 -5.77 7.96
N ASP A 91 0.59 -6.64 8.20
CA ASP A 91 1.49 -6.55 9.34
C ASP A 91 2.80 -5.86 8.93
N PHE A 92 3.06 -4.67 9.47
CA PHE A 92 4.26 -3.88 9.19
C PHE A 92 5.44 -4.25 10.09
N GLY A 93 5.23 -5.12 11.09
CA GLY A 93 6.19 -5.47 12.14
C GLY A 93 6.54 -4.32 13.09
N THR A 94 6.10 -3.10 12.78
CA THR A 94 6.31 -1.86 13.51
C THR A 94 5.15 -0.91 13.24
N SER A 95 5.03 0.12 14.07
CA SER A 95 3.90 1.04 14.02
C SER A 95 3.69 1.59 12.60
N PRO A 96 2.50 1.43 11.99
CA PRO A 96 2.22 1.86 10.61
C PRO A 96 2.02 3.38 10.50
N LYS A 97 2.26 4.15 11.56
CA LYS A 97 2.17 5.63 11.57
C LYS A 97 2.88 6.31 10.39
N PRO A 98 4.10 5.90 9.96
CA PRO A 98 4.73 6.48 8.78
C PRO A 98 3.90 6.30 7.50
N PHE A 99 3.25 5.15 7.32
CA PHE A 99 2.36 4.90 6.19
C PHE A 99 1.12 5.80 6.26
N VAL A 100 0.47 5.85 7.42
CA VAL A 100 -0.74 6.66 7.65
C VAL A 100 -0.46 8.14 7.33
N PHE A 101 0.72 8.65 7.72
CA PHE A 101 1.14 10.01 7.38
C PHE A 101 1.22 10.25 5.85
N HIS A 102 1.82 9.31 5.10
CA HIS A 102 1.91 9.43 3.64
C HIS A 102 0.55 9.35 2.97
N LEU A 103 -0.31 8.43 3.43
CA LEU A 103 -1.66 8.26 2.94
C LEU A 103 -2.47 9.56 3.10
N HIS A 104 -2.50 10.14 4.30
CA HIS A 104 -3.20 11.40 4.54
C HIS A 104 -2.63 12.55 3.72
N ALA A 105 -1.31 12.62 3.55
CA ALA A 105 -0.68 13.66 2.75
C ALA A 105 -1.09 13.58 1.27
N PHE A 106 -1.13 12.37 0.70
CA PHE A 106 -1.58 12.17 -0.69
C PHE A 106 -3.07 12.44 -0.86
N LEU A 107 -3.92 11.95 0.04
CA LEU A 107 -5.36 12.21 0.00
C LEU A 107 -5.66 13.72 0.14
N SER A 108 -4.98 14.41 1.06
CA SER A 108 -5.13 15.86 1.24
C SER A 108 -4.70 16.63 -0.01
N ALA A 109 -3.58 16.24 -0.62
CA ALA A 109 -3.10 16.88 -1.85
C ALA A 109 -4.05 16.63 -3.05
N LYS A 110 -4.69 15.45 -3.13
CA LYS A 110 -5.73 15.18 -4.14
C LYS A 110 -6.99 16.00 -3.90
N ALA A 111 -7.47 16.07 -2.65
CA ALA A 111 -8.63 16.87 -2.28
C ALA A 111 -8.43 18.36 -2.60
N ALA A 112 -7.25 18.91 -2.31
CA ALA A 112 -6.91 20.29 -2.63
C ALA A 112 -6.98 20.60 -4.14
N ARG A 113 -6.62 19.64 -5.00
CA ARG A 113 -6.73 19.80 -6.47
C ARG A 113 -8.17 19.81 -6.94
N ILE A 114 -9.04 18.98 -6.35
CA ILE A 114 -10.48 18.96 -6.69
C ILE A 114 -11.13 20.29 -6.26
N GLY A 115 -10.72 20.84 -5.11
CA GLY A 115 -11.19 22.16 -4.62
C GLY A 115 -10.58 23.38 -5.33
N LEU A 116 -9.52 23.22 -6.13
CA LEU A 116 -8.89 24.29 -6.92
C LEU A 116 -9.48 24.43 -8.33
N VAL A 117 -10.47 23.60 -8.68
CA VAL A 117 -11.20 23.63 -9.96
C VAL A 117 -12.66 24.10 -9.75
N GLY A 118 -13.00 24.59 -8.56
CA GLY A 118 -14.31 25.16 -8.22
C GLY A 118 -14.35 26.68 -8.33
#